data_AF-A0A976PFW1-F1
#
_entry.id   AF-A0A976PFW1-F1
#
_cell.length_a   1.000
_cell.length_b   1.000
_cell.length_c   1.000
_cell.angle_alpha   90.00
_cell.angle_beta   90.00
_cell.angle_gamma   90.00
#
_symmetry.space_group_name_H-M   'P 1'
#
loop_
_entity.id
_entity.type
_entity.pdbx_description
1 polymer ?
#
loop_
_entity_poly.entity_id
_entity_poly.type
_entity_poly.pdbx_seq_one_letter_code
_entity_poly.pdbx_strand_id
1 'polypeptide(L)'
;MKFLTILILTVMSLSTQGAETCSRVAIINYQEVLVDTNSTQKGEGLRFHLEKDATALSYLDKYQEGSKIKWHNAILGTTGTTLILTALISNASDNNKQSLIIGGASLILINFLVARTLEITNEANLLKAVEEYNKRNLPRIYFGPGNNAARNPSGRSPHVVIEKGWSF
;
A
#
# COMPACT_ATOMS: atom_id res chain seq x y z
N MET A 1 -16.15 36.31 4.66
CA MET A 1 -16.16 35.65 3.32
C MET A 1 -14.83 35.77 2.58
N LYS A 2 -14.19 36.95 2.49
CA LYS A 2 -12.88 37.11 1.80
C LYS A 2 -11.71 36.29 2.40
N PHE A 3 -11.69 36.08 3.71
CA PHE A 3 -10.68 35.23 4.37
C PHE A 3 -10.88 33.72 4.12
N LEU A 4 -12.13 33.28 3.92
CA LEU A 4 -12.45 31.88 3.63
C LEU A 4 -11.97 31.49 2.22
N THR A 5 -12.13 32.40 1.24
CA THR A 5 -11.66 32.20 -0.13
C THR A 5 -10.13 32.16 -0.23
N ILE A 6 -9.42 32.94 0.59
CA ILE A 6 -7.94 32.93 0.61
C ILE A 6 -7.41 31.61 1.22
N LEU A 7 -8.05 31.10 2.27
CA LEU A 7 -7.68 29.83 2.91
C LEU A 7 -7.91 28.62 1.99
N ILE A 8 -9.00 28.61 1.22
CA ILE A 8 -9.29 27.54 0.25
C ILE A 8 -8.27 27.56 -0.89
N LEU A 9 -7.84 28.74 -1.33
CA LEU A 9 -6.88 28.89 -2.42
C LEU A 9 -5.46 28.44 -2.02
N THR A 10 -5.04 28.66 -0.76
CA THR A 10 -3.72 28.23 -0.27
C THR A 10 -3.64 26.72 0.00
N VAL A 11 -4.75 26.07 0.36
CA VAL A 11 -4.79 24.60 0.54
C VAL A 11 -4.67 23.85 -0.79
N MET A 12 -5.21 24.39 -1.89
CA MET A 12 -5.11 23.74 -3.21
C MET A 12 -3.70 23.75 -3.80
N SER A 13 -2.88 24.73 -3.44
CA SER A 13 -1.47 24.82 -3.88
C SER A 13 -0.52 23.81 -3.22
N LEU A 14 -0.96 23.05 -2.20
CA LEU A 14 -0.12 22.07 -1.49
C LEU A 14 -0.22 20.63 -2.05
N SER A 15 -0.89 20.44 -3.20
CA SER A 15 -1.32 19.11 -3.67
C SER A 15 -0.28 18.31 -4.48
N THR A 16 0.99 18.72 -4.53
CA THR A 16 2.02 18.01 -5.32
C THR A 16 3.08 17.40 -4.43
N GLN A 17 2.71 16.30 -3.77
CA GLN A 17 3.70 15.31 -3.33
C GLN A 17 3.42 14.04 -4.13
N GLY A 18 4.17 13.85 -5.21
CA GLY A 18 4.26 12.54 -5.85
C GLY A 18 4.86 11.61 -4.82
N ALA A 19 4.03 10.76 -4.22
CA ALA A 19 4.53 9.69 -3.37
C ALA A 19 5.51 8.88 -4.23
N GLU A 20 6.80 8.92 -3.90
CA GLU A 20 7.75 7.99 -4.50
C GLU A 20 7.25 6.61 -4.14
N THR A 21 6.59 5.97 -5.09
CA THR A 21 6.20 4.58 -4.96
C THR A 21 7.50 3.82 -4.96
N CYS A 22 7.97 3.36 -3.79
CA CYS A 22 9.03 2.36 -3.69
C CYS A 22 8.57 1.15 -4.51
N SER A 23 8.91 1.15 -5.79
CA SER A 23 8.48 0.12 -6.73
C SER A 23 9.26 -1.14 -6.38
N ARG A 24 8.53 -2.23 -6.18
CA ARG A 24 9.14 -3.51 -5.88
C ARG A 24 9.87 -4.02 -7.12
N VAL A 25 11.07 -4.53 -6.93
CA VAL A 25 11.89 -5.14 -7.98
C VAL A 25 11.92 -6.65 -7.82
N ALA A 26 11.77 -7.37 -8.93
CA ALA A 26 12.02 -8.80 -9.04
C ALA A 26 13.21 -9.05 -9.97
N ILE A 27 14.03 -10.04 -9.66
CA ILE A 27 15.15 -10.49 -10.45
C ILE A 27 14.71 -11.73 -11.23
N ILE A 28 14.76 -11.65 -12.56
CA ILE A 28 14.44 -12.74 -13.48
C ILE A 28 15.63 -12.89 -14.40
N ASN A 29 16.31 -14.04 -14.35
CA ASN A 29 17.51 -14.29 -15.18
C ASN A 29 18.56 -13.15 -15.10
N TYR A 30 18.90 -12.71 -13.89
CA TYR A 30 19.85 -11.62 -13.61
C TYR A 30 19.42 -10.23 -14.11
N GLN A 31 18.18 -10.05 -14.56
CA GLN A 31 17.61 -8.76 -14.91
C GLN A 31 16.61 -8.30 -13.84
N GLU A 32 16.68 -7.03 -13.49
CA GLU A 32 15.74 -6.38 -12.59
C GLU A 32 14.49 -5.94 -13.37
N VAL A 33 13.34 -6.42 -12.91
CA VAL A 33 12.02 -6.13 -13.46
C VAL A 33 11.19 -5.45 -12.39
N LEU A 34 10.63 -4.28 -12.71
CA LEU A 34 9.70 -3.58 -11.84
C LEU A 34 8.40 -4.37 -11.76
N VAL A 35 8.07 -4.87 -10.57
CA VAL A 35 6.86 -5.65 -10.31
C VAL A 35 5.64 -4.73 -10.35
N ASP A 36 5.76 -3.55 -9.74
CA ASP A 36 4.70 -2.56 -9.64
C ASP A 36 5.05 -1.34 -10.51
N THR A 37 4.37 -1.16 -11.63
CA THR A 37 4.63 -0.03 -12.56
C THR A 37 4.05 1.28 -12.04
N ASN A 38 2.95 1.21 -11.29
CA ASN A 38 2.30 2.33 -10.61
C ASN A 38 1.45 1.80 -9.44
N SER A 39 1.04 2.70 -8.54
CA SER A 39 0.07 2.46 -7.47
C SER A 39 -1.23 1.76 -7.92
N THR A 40 -1.67 1.96 -9.17
CA THR A 40 -2.88 1.36 -9.76
C THR A 40 -2.61 0.08 -10.56
N GLN A 41 -1.35 -0.19 -10.90
CA GLN A 41 -0.90 -1.30 -11.75
C GLN A 41 0.12 -2.15 -10.99
N LYS A 42 -0.31 -2.68 -9.84
CA LYS A 42 0.52 -3.58 -9.04
C LYS A 42 0.66 -4.95 -9.70
N GLY A 43 1.84 -5.55 -9.62
CA GLY A 43 2.14 -6.88 -10.15
C GLY A 43 2.19 -7.00 -11.68
N GLU A 44 1.96 -5.91 -12.42
CA GLU A 44 1.84 -5.95 -13.88
C GLU A 44 3.14 -6.36 -14.57
N GLY A 45 4.29 -5.98 -14.02
CA GLY A 45 5.59 -6.35 -14.60
C GLY A 45 5.90 -7.85 -14.54
N LEU A 46 5.20 -8.61 -13.69
CA LEU A 46 5.34 -10.07 -13.64
C LEU A 46 4.32 -10.82 -14.49
N ARG A 47 3.29 -10.14 -15.01
CA ARG A 47 2.18 -10.77 -15.72
C ARG A 47 2.64 -11.58 -16.92
N PHE A 48 3.50 -10.99 -17.76
CA PHE A 48 4.07 -11.65 -18.95
C PHE A 48 4.92 -12.90 -18.61
N HIS A 49 5.51 -12.95 -17.41
CA HIS A 49 6.27 -14.13 -16.98
C HIS A 49 5.35 -15.21 -16.41
N LEU A 50 4.37 -14.81 -15.59
CA LEU A 50 3.47 -15.71 -14.87
C LEU A 50 2.33 -16.25 -15.74
N GLU A 51 1.98 -15.61 -16.86
CA GLU A 51 0.93 -16.08 -17.77
C GLU A 51 1.19 -17.48 -18.36
N LYS A 52 2.45 -17.92 -18.35
CA LYS A 52 2.88 -19.24 -18.80
C LYS A 52 2.35 -20.37 -17.91
N ASP A 53 1.94 -20.05 -16.67
CA ASP A 53 1.37 -21.00 -15.72
C ASP A 53 0.02 -20.49 -15.21
N ALA A 54 -1.05 -21.22 -15.55
CA ALA A 54 -2.42 -20.84 -15.18
C ALA A 54 -2.63 -20.77 -13.65
N THR A 55 -1.95 -21.61 -12.87
CA THR A 55 -2.04 -21.57 -11.40
C THR A 55 -1.34 -20.34 -10.84
N ALA A 56 -0.15 -20.01 -11.34
CA ALA A 56 0.56 -18.80 -10.94
C ALA A 56 -0.19 -17.52 -11.32
N LEU A 57 -0.73 -17.47 -12.54
CA LEU A 57 -1.53 -16.36 -13.05
C LEU A 57 -2.78 -16.12 -12.19
N SER A 58 -3.47 -17.17 -11.75
CA SER A 58 -4.66 -17.02 -10.88
C SER A 58 -4.33 -16.33 -9.55
N TYR A 59 -3.16 -16.63 -8.96
CA TYR A 59 -2.72 -15.95 -7.74
C TYR A 59 -2.32 -14.50 -8.00
N LEU A 60 -1.70 -14.22 -9.15
CA LEU A 60 -1.40 -12.85 -9.57
C LEU A 60 -2.68 -12.04 -9.78
N ASP A 61 -3.68 -12.59 -10.47
CA ASP A 61 -4.96 -11.91 -10.70
C ASP A 61 -5.66 -11.58 -9.37
N LYS A 62 -5.62 -12.49 -8.40
CA LYS A 62 -6.12 -12.23 -7.02
C LYS A 62 -5.37 -11.07 -6.36
N TYR A 63 -4.05 -11.02 -6.52
CA TYR A 63 -3.23 -9.92 -6.02
C TYR A 63 -3.61 -8.59 -6.68
N GLN A 64 -3.79 -8.58 -8.00
CA GLN A 64 -4.15 -7.39 -8.76
C GLN A 64 -5.56 -6.90 -8.40
N GLU A 65 -6.53 -7.81 -8.28
CA GLU A 65 -7.89 -7.49 -7.88
C GLU A 65 -7.97 -6.97 -6.44
N GLY A 66 -7.21 -7.58 -5.52
CA GLY A 66 -7.10 -7.12 -4.13
C GLY A 66 -6.45 -5.74 -3.98
N SER A 67 -5.64 -5.34 -4.96
CA SER A 67 -4.94 -4.05 -5.00
C SER A 67 -5.75 -2.92 -5.65
N LYS A 68 -6.86 -3.23 -6.32
CA LYS A 68 -7.75 -2.19 -6.87
C LYS A 68 -8.34 -1.36 -5.73
N ILE A 69 -8.44 -0.05 -5.95
CA ILE A 69 -8.91 0.92 -4.95
C ILE A 69 -10.32 0.52 -4.50
N LYS A 70 -10.43 -0.03 -3.29
CA LYS A 70 -11.71 -0.30 -2.63
C LYS A 70 -12.18 0.98 -1.96
N TRP A 71 -12.99 1.75 -2.67
CA TRP A 71 -13.55 3.03 -2.23
C TRP A 71 -14.22 3.00 -0.84
N HIS A 72 -14.70 1.84 -0.40
CA HIS A 72 -15.27 1.63 0.94
C HIS A 72 -14.33 2.04 2.08
N ASN A 73 -13.02 1.82 1.96
CA ASN A 73 -12.03 2.23 2.98
C ASN A 73 -11.71 3.73 2.89
N ALA A 74 -11.78 4.34 1.70
CA ALA A 74 -11.60 5.79 1.55
C ALA A 74 -12.76 6.58 2.20
N ILE A 75 -13.98 6.02 2.16
CA ILE A 75 -15.18 6.64 2.73
C ILE A 75 -15.10 6.71 4.27
N LEU A 76 -14.64 5.65 4.94
CA LEU A 76 -14.52 5.63 6.42
C LEU A 76 -13.49 6.64 6.94
N GLY A 77 -12.32 6.74 6.30
CA GLY A 77 -11.30 7.72 6.67
C GLY A 77 -11.74 9.17 6.47
N THR A 78 -12.44 9.43 5.36
CA THR A 78 -13.01 10.76 5.07
C THR A 78 -14.12 11.11 6.07
N THR A 79 -14.98 10.14 6.40
CA THR A 79 -16.06 10.32 7.39
C THR A 79 -15.48 10.58 8.78
N GLY A 80 -14.49 9.82 9.21
CA GLY A 80 -13.82 10.03 10.50
C GLY A 80 -13.17 11.41 10.61
N THR A 81 -12.49 11.85 9.55
CA THR A 81 -11.90 13.20 9.48
C THR A 81 -12.98 14.29 9.52
N THR A 82 -14.10 14.08 8.82
CA THR A 82 -15.25 15.00 8.81
C THR A 82 -15.87 15.13 10.20
N LEU A 83 -15.99 14.03 10.95
CA LEU A 83 -16.50 14.04 12.33
C LEU A 83 -15.59 14.85 13.26
N ILE A 84 -14.27 14.68 13.16
CA ILE A 84 -13.30 15.46 13.94
C ILE A 84 -13.43 16.95 13.58
N LEU A 85 -13.46 17.28 12.29
CA LEU A 85 -13.58 18.67 11.83
C LEU A 85 -14.89 19.30 12.30
N THR A 86 -16.00 18.56 12.23
CA THR A 86 -17.30 19.00 12.72
C THR A 86 -17.28 19.24 14.23
N ALA A 87 -16.61 18.37 15.00
CA ALA A 87 -16.45 18.56 16.45
C ALA A 87 -15.65 19.82 16.81
N LEU A 88 -14.67 20.19 15.97
CA LEU A 88 -13.84 21.37 16.21
C LEU A 88 -14.54 22.69 15.86
N ILE A 89 -15.38 22.69 14.82
CA ILE A 89 -16.05 23.89 14.31
C ILE A 89 -17.45 24.09 14.94
N SER A 90 -18.11 23.02 15.38
CA SER A 90 -19.42 23.12 16.01
C SER A 90 -19.33 23.65 17.44
N ASN A 91 -20.27 24.53 17.80
CA ASN A 91 -20.48 25.02 19.16
C ASN A 91 -21.29 24.01 20.00
N ALA A 92 -20.97 22.72 19.86
CA ALA A 92 -21.62 21.64 20.59
C ALA A 92 -21.14 21.61 22.05
N SER A 93 -21.93 21.00 22.95
CA SER A 93 -21.52 20.78 24.34
C SER A 93 -20.22 19.97 24.41
N ASP A 94 -19.41 20.17 25.46
CA ASP A 94 -18.12 19.49 25.63
C ASP A 94 -18.24 17.95 25.52
N ASN A 95 -19.32 17.36 26.05
CA ASN A 95 -19.58 15.93 25.97
C ASN A 95 -19.82 15.46 24.52
N ASN A 96 -20.58 16.22 23.73
CA ASN A 96 -20.87 15.88 22.33
C ASN A 96 -19.63 16.07 21.45
N LYS A 97 -18.84 17.11 21.73
CA LYS A 97 -17.56 17.36 21.06
C LYS A 97 -16.56 16.22 21.31
N GLN A 98 -16.41 15.79 22.56
CA GLN A 98 -15.52 14.69 22.91
C GLN A 98 -15.97 13.37 22.27
N SER A 99 -17.28 13.09 22.23
CA SER A 99 -17.83 11.91 21.56
C SER A 99 -17.54 11.89 20.06
N LEU A 100 -17.70 13.02 19.36
CA LEU A 100 -17.42 13.14 17.93
C LEU A 100 -15.93 12.98 17.61
N ILE A 101 -15.03 13.53 18.44
CA ILE A 101 -13.57 13.37 18.28
C ILE A 101 -13.17 11.91 18.46
N ILE A 102 -13.63 11.26 19.54
CA ILE A 102 -13.32 9.85 19.81
C ILE A 102 -13.91 8.94 18.71
N GLY A 103 -15.14 9.22 18.28
CA GLY A 103 -15.80 8.50 17.19
C GLY A 103 -15.04 8.66 15.86
N GLY A 104 -14.62 9.88 15.52
CA GLY A 104 -13.84 10.13 14.31
C GLY A 104 -12.45 9.49 14.34
N ALA A 105 -11.74 9.57 15.46
CA ALA A 105 -10.41 8.97 15.63
C ALA A 105 -10.46 7.43 15.58
N SER A 106 -11.45 6.81 16.22
CA SER A 106 -11.65 5.36 16.19
C SER A 106 -11.96 4.85 14.78
N LEU A 107 -12.80 5.57 14.02
CA LEU A 107 -13.07 5.24 12.62
C LEU A 107 -11.81 5.29 11.75
N ILE A 108 -10.95 6.30 11.94
CA ILE A 108 -9.67 6.39 11.22
C ILE A 108 -8.77 5.21 11.57
N LEU A 109 -8.66 4.86 12.86
CA LEU A 109 -7.84 3.73 13.31
C LEU A 109 -8.35 2.39 12.76
N ILE A 110 -9.65 2.14 12.83
CA ILE A 110 -10.26 0.92 12.29
C ILE A 110 -10.01 0.84 10.78
N ASN A 111 -10.22 1.94 10.06
CA ASN A 111 -9.97 2.00 8.63
C ASN A 111 -8.51 1.68 8.28
N PHE A 112 -7.56 2.25 9.03
CA PHE A 112 -6.14 1.98 8.87
C PHE A 112 -5.81 0.50 9.09
N LEU A 113 -6.31 -0.09 10.18
CA LEU A 113 -6.07 -1.51 10.49
C LEU A 113 -6.66 -2.45 9.45
N VAL A 114 -7.88 -2.20 8.99
CA VAL A 114 -8.53 -2.99 7.94
C VAL A 114 -7.74 -2.88 6.63
N ALA A 115 -7.39 -1.67 6.21
CA ALA A 115 -6.59 -1.45 5.01
C ALA A 115 -5.26 -2.20 5.08
N ARG A 116 -4.55 -2.10 6.21
CA ARG A 116 -3.26 -2.77 6.41
C ARG A 116 -3.38 -4.29 6.43
N THR A 117 -4.42 -4.81 7.07
CA THR A 117 -4.68 -6.26 7.14
C THR A 117 -4.98 -6.84 5.76
N LEU A 118 -5.80 -6.14 4.97
CA LEU A 118 -6.11 -6.54 3.59
C LEU A 118 -4.86 -6.50 2.70
N GLU A 119 -4.02 -5.46 2.83
CA GLU A 119 -2.76 -5.35 2.09
C GLU A 119 -1.84 -6.54 2.40
N ILE A 120 -1.61 -6.85 3.67
CA ILE A 120 -0.76 -7.98 4.09
C ILE A 120 -1.33 -9.33 3.60
N THR A 121 -2.65 -9.51 3.69
CA THR A 121 -3.29 -10.74 3.22
C THR A 121 -3.17 -10.87 1.71
N ASN A 122 -3.31 -9.75 0.99
CA ASN A 122 -3.20 -9.73 -0.46
C ASN A 122 -1.77 -10.02 -0.93
N GLU A 123 -0.78 -9.51 -0.20
CA GLU A 123 0.64 -9.73 -0.45
C GLU A 123 1.02 -11.21 -0.50
N ALA A 124 0.37 -12.03 0.33
CA ALA A 124 0.56 -13.48 0.31
C ALA A 124 0.17 -14.12 -1.04
N ASN A 125 -0.74 -13.52 -1.81
CA ASN A 125 -1.09 -14.01 -3.15
C ASN A 125 0.05 -13.79 -4.14
N LEU A 126 0.73 -12.64 -4.09
CA LEU A 126 1.87 -12.35 -4.96
C LEU A 126 3.04 -13.31 -4.70
N LEU A 127 3.33 -13.57 -3.42
CA LEU A 127 4.35 -14.55 -3.03
C LEU A 127 4.02 -15.96 -3.54
N LYS A 128 2.76 -16.40 -3.39
CA LYS A 128 2.29 -17.71 -3.88
C LYS A 128 2.34 -17.80 -5.40
N ALA A 129 2.00 -16.73 -6.12
CA ALA A 129 2.10 -16.70 -7.59
C ALA A 129 3.52 -17.01 -8.07
N VAL A 130 4.52 -16.35 -7.46
CA VAL A 130 5.93 -16.57 -7.76
C VAL A 130 6.39 -17.96 -7.32
N GLU A 131 5.95 -18.43 -6.16
CA GLU A 131 6.29 -19.78 -5.66
C GLU A 131 5.80 -20.88 -6.61
N GLU A 132 4.53 -20.83 -7.03
CA GLU A 132 3.95 -21.82 -7.95
C GLU A 132 4.64 -21.81 -9.31
N TYR A 133 4.93 -20.62 -9.85
CA TYR A 133 5.70 -20.51 -11.09
C TYR A 133 7.09 -21.13 -10.97
N ASN A 134 7.82 -20.81 -9.88
CA ASN A 134 9.19 -21.28 -9.65
C ASN A 134 9.30 -22.80 -9.42
N LYS A 135 8.20 -23.48 -9.03
CA LYS A 135 8.17 -24.94 -8.90
C LYS A 135 8.27 -25.66 -10.23
N ARG A 136 7.75 -25.05 -11.31
CA ARG A 136 7.54 -25.72 -12.60
C ARG A 136 8.27 -25.07 -13.77
N ASN A 137 8.69 -23.81 -13.62
CA ASN A 137 9.25 -23.02 -14.71
C ASN A 137 10.64 -22.46 -14.38
N LEU A 138 11.42 -22.28 -15.43
CA LEU A 138 12.68 -21.53 -15.44
C LEU A 138 12.56 -20.40 -16.49
N PRO A 139 13.23 -19.25 -16.30
CA PRO A 139 14.08 -18.88 -15.16
C PRO A 139 13.25 -18.56 -13.91
N ARG A 140 13.83 -18.79 -12.72
CA ARG A 140 13.17 -18.47 -11.44
C ARG A 140 13.10 -16.97 -11.22
N ILE A 141 12.01 -16.54 -10.60
CA ILE A 141 11.73 -15.16 -10.21
C ILE A 141 12.02 -15.02 -8.72
N TYR A 142 12.80 -14.03 -8.34
CA TYR A 142 13.10 -13.72 -6.94
C TYR A 142 12.82 -12.25 -6.65
N PHE A 143 12.23 -11.93 -5.51
CA PHE A 143 12.14 -10.52 -5.12
C PHE A 143 13.53 -10.05 -4.66
N GLY A 144 13.98 -8.93 -5.25
CA GLY A 144 15.24 -8.32 -4.84
C GLY A 144 15.08 -7.76 -3.43
N PRO A 145 16.12 -7.85 -2.58
CA PRO A 145 16.14 -7.06 -1.36
C PRO A 145 16.20 -5.59 -1.77
N GLY A 146 15.19 -4.82 -1.38
CA GLY A 146 15.19 -3.37 -1.58
C GLY A 146 16.51 -2.80 -1.07
N ASN A 147 17.28 -2.19 -1.96
CA ASN A 147 18.56 -1.53 -1.75
C ASN A 147 19.47 -2.20 -0.70
N ASN A 148 20.43 -3.04 -1.17
CA ASN A 148 21.66 -3.50 -0.48
C ASN A 148 21.82 -5.00 -0.13
N ALA A 149 21.10 -5.95 -0.76
CA ALA A 149 21.48 -7.37 -0.64
C ALA A 149 21.61 -8.11 -1.98
N ALA A 150 22.25 -7.47 -2.95
CA ALA A 150 22.89 -8.19 -4.04
C ALA A 150 24.12 -8.95 -3.50
N ARG A 151 23.90 -10.23 -3.11
CA ARG A 151 24.84 -11.38 -3.10
C ARG A 151 24.55 -12.32 -1.93
N ASN A 152 23.59 -13.22 -2.09
CA ASN A 152 23.77 -14.56 -1.53
C ASN A 152 22.95 -15.59 -2.34
N PRO A 153 23.59 -16.49 -3.11
CA PRO A 153 22.91 -17.49 -3.93
C PRO A 153 22.40 -18.71 -3.13
N SER A 154 22.44 -18.65 -1.79
CA SER A 154 22.03 -19.76 -0.92
C SER A 154 20.77 -19.37 -0.15
N GLY A 155 19.65 -19.98 -0.51
CA GLY A 155 18.32 -19.69 0.02
C GLY A 155 18.15 -19.91 1.52
N ARG A 156 18.55 -18.92 2.33
CA ARG A 156 18.17 -18.82 3.74
C ARG A 156 17.46 -17.49 4.01
N SER A 157 16.33 -17.67 4.70
CA SER A 157 15.33 -16.77 5.29
C SER A 157 15.61 -15.24 5.32
N PRO A 158 14.55 -14.41 5.22
CA PRO A 158 14.70 -12.96 5.32
C PRO A 158 15.11 -12.56 6.74
N HIS A 159 16.35 -12.06 6.88
CA HIS A 159 16.75 -11.30 8.06
C HIS A 159 16.08 -9.94 8.00
N VAL A 160 15.15 -9.68 8.92
CA VAL A 160 14.60 -8.35 9.15
C VAL A 160 15.69 -7.52 9.83
N VAL A 161 16.39 -6.68 9.07
CA VAL A 161 17.26 -5.64 9.62
C VAL A 161 16.39 -4.41 9.86
N ILE A 162 16.10 -4.12 11.13
CA ILE A 162 15.45 -2.87 11.52
C ILE A 162 16.55 -1.82 11.59
N GLU A 163 16.71 -1.03 10.53
CA GLU A 163 17.57 0.14 10.56
C GLU A 163 16.85 1.24 11.36
N LYS A 164 17.24 1.41 12.63
CA LYS A 164 16.77 2.52 13.47
C LYS A 164 17.55 3.78 13.11
N GLY A 165 17.01 4.60 12.20
CA GLY A 165 17.40 5.99 12.05
C GLY A 165 16.50 6.89 12.90
N TRP A 166 16.91 7.22 14.11
CA TRP A 166 16.35 8.39 14.82
C TRP A 166 17.40 9.49 14.77
N SER A 167 17.13 10.58 14.06
CA SER A 167 17.88 11.83 14.20
C SER A 167 17.03 12.81 15.02
N PHE A 168 17.62 13.30 16.11
CA PHE A 168 17.10 14.33 17.01
C PHE A 168 17.17 15.72 16.38
#